data_AF-A0A350PCQ2-F1
#
_entry.id   AF-A0A350PCQ2-F1
#
_cell.length_a   1.000
_cell.length_b   1.000
_cell.length_c   1.000
_cell.angle_alpha   90.00
_cell.angle_beta   90.00
_cell.angle_gamma   90.00
#
_symmetry.space_group_name_H-M   'P 1'
#
loop_
_entity.id
_entity.type
_entity.pdbx_description
1 polymer ?
#
loop_
_entity_poly.entity_id
_entity_poly.type
_entity_poly.pdbx_seq_one_letter_code
_entity_poly.pdbx_strand_id
1 'polypeptide(L)'
;MTRTKAKLQKLNLNSVQINQTIELKHRIHTMKTTHKLRQRVQALFGMLMVFAIVLGTSTDVFAQVPPANSSIGNQATATYLDNGSNSKSVTSNTVVTTVQQVAGVQINAGTTKQVSVGGQVTFAHVLTNTGNGNDSLLVSVSELANDFNFTNIRIYPDANKDGNADNLTEITSTPSLTRNGTAGSTFGIVIVADIPATANDGQFE
;
A
#
# COMPACT_ATOMS: atom_id res chain seq x y z
N MET A 1 78.32 17.97 51.07
CA MET A 1 76.84 18.11 50.99
C MET A 1 76.25 18.01 49.56
N THR A 2 77.06 17.94 48.50
CA THR A 2 76.61 18.05 47.10
C THR A 2 76.11 16.74 46.46
N ARG A 3 76.59 15.57 46.93
CA ARG A 3 76.20 14.25 46.37
C ARG A 3 74.74 13.88 46.61
N THR A 4 74.13 14.36 47.69
CA THR A 4 72.74 14.02 48.05
C THR A 4 71.72 14.77 47.19
N LYS A 5 71.95 16.05 46.87
CA LYS A 5 71.08 16.84 45.97
C LYS A 5 71.07 16.29 44.54
N ALA A 6 72.23 15.90 44.01
CA ALA A 6 72.32 15.31 42.67
C ALA A 6 71.62 13.95 42.58
N LYS A 7 71.71 13.12 43.63
CA LYS A 7 70.99 11.83 43.68
C LYS A 7 69.47 12.04 43.75
N LEU A 8 69.01 12.95 44.61
CA LEU A 8 67.59 13.31 44.73
C LEU A 8 67.03 13.91 43.43
N GLN A 9 67.79 14.77 42.75
CA GLN A 9 67.39 15.34 41.46
C GLN A 9 67.27 14.25 40.38
N LYS A 10 68.23 13.31 40.31
CA LYS A 10 68.14 12.17 39.38
C LYS A 10 66.95 11.24 39.67
N LEU A 11 66.66 10.98 40.95
CA LEU A 11 65.47 10.23 41.37
C LEU A 11 64.18 10.95 40.94
N ASN A 12 64.09 12.26 41.15
CA ASN A 12 62.93 13.05 40.72
C ASN A 12 62.76 13.04 39.20
N LEU A 13 63.85 13.26 38.45
CA LEU A 13 63.82 13.19 36.99
C LEU A 13 63.37 11.79 36.50
N ASN A 14 63.86 10.72 37.12
CA ASN A 14 63.45 9.35 36.77
C ASN A 14 61.95 9.12 37.04
N SER A 15 61.45 9.56 38.19
CA SER A 15 60.03 9.49 38.52
C SER A 15 59.15 10.28 37.54
N VAL A 16 59.60 11.46 37.11
CA VAL A 16 58.89 12.27 36.10
C VAL A 16 58.86 11.54 34.75
N GLN A 17 59.97 10.97 34.29
CA GLN A 17 60.04 10.21 33.04
C GLN A 17 59.14 8.95 33.07
N ILE A 18 59.10 8.25 34.21
CA ILE A 18 58.22 7.10 34.41
C ILE A 18 56.75 7.52 34.32
N ASN A 19 56.35 8.59 35.01
CA ASN A 19 54.98 9.09 34.99
C ASN A 19 54.56 9.55 33.57
N GLN A 20 55.44 10.22 32.84
CA GLN A 20 55.20 10.60 31.44
C GLN A 20 55.02 9.38 30.53
N THR A 21 55.82 8.32 30.75
CA THR A 21 55.72 7.08 29.97
C THR A 21 54.41 6.33 30.28
N ILE A 22 53.97 6.31 31.53
CA ILE A 22 52.69 5.72 31.95
C ILE A 22 51.53 6.48 31.30
N GLU A 23 51.55 7.80 31.35
CA GLU A 23 50.55 8.67 30.72
C GLU A 23 50.49 8.44 29.20
N LEU A 24 51.64 8.36 28.53
CA LEU A 24 51.69 8.08 27.10
C LEU A 24 51.13 6.69 26.76
N LYS A 25 51.48 5.65 27.53
CA LYS A 25 50.94 4.30 27.35
C LYS A 25 49.43 4.25 27.57
N HIS A 26 48.94 4.94 28.59
CA HIS A 26 47.51 5.03 28.88
C HIS A 26 46.76 5.73 27.75
N ARG A 27 47.29 6.86 27.25
CA ARG A 27 46.73 7.57 26.09
C ARG A 27 46.70 6.71 24.83
N ILE A 28 47.79 5.99 24.53
CA ILE A 28 47.85 5.08 23.36
C ILE A 28 46.84 3.95 23.49
N HIS A 29 46.66 3.37 24.68
CA HIS A 29 45.67 2.34 24.92
C HIS A 29 44.24 2.87 24.68
N THR A 30 43.91 4.03 25.23
CA THR A 30 42.62 4.71 25.05
C THR A 30 42.37 5.12 23.59
N MET A 31 43.40 5.55 22.86
CA MET A 31 43.28 5.83 21.42
C MET A 31 43.01 4.57 20.59
N LYS A 32 43.65 3.44 20.90
CA LYS A 32 43.42 2.17 20.18
C LYS A 32 42.02 1.61 20.44
N THR A 33 41.50 1.70 21.67
CA THR A 33 40.15 1.22 22.01
C THR A 33 39.07 2.09 21.39
N THR A 34 39.23 3.43 21.40
CA THR A 34 38.29 4.36 20.75
C THR A 34 38.28 4.22 19.24
N HIS A 35 39.43 3.99 18.60
CA HIS A 35 39.50 3.73 17.16
C HIS A 35 38.78 2.43 16.77
N LYS A 36 39.02 1.33 17.52
CA LYS A 36 38.33 0.05 17.29
C LYS A 36 36.81 0.16 17.52
N LEU A 37 36.39 0.93 18.53
CA LEU A 37 34.97 1.20 18.79
C LEU A 37 34.33 1.99 17.64
N ARG A 38 34.98 3.07 17.17
CA ARG A 38 34.52 3.85 16.01
C ARG A 38 34.40 3.02 14.74
N GLN A 39 35.39 2.17 14.44
CA GLN A 39 35.36 1.26 13.29
C GLN A 39 34.20 0.25 13.39
N ARG A 40 33.94 -0.32 14.57
CA ARG A 40 32.81 -1.24 14.79
C ARG A 40 31.46 -0.55 14.68
N VAL A 41 31.34 0.67 15.22
CA VAL A 41 30.11 1.48 15.10
C VAL A 41 29.85 1.87 13.65
N GLN A 42 30.88 2.27 12.90
CA GLN A 42 30.77 2.57 11.47
C GLN A 42 30.40 1.33 10.65
N ALA A 43 31.01 0.18 10.94
CA ALA A 43 30.65 -1.08 10.27
C ALA A 43 29.21 -1.49 10.58
N LEU A 44 28.76 -1.33 11.83
CA LEU A 44 27.37 -1.60 12.22
C LEU A 44 26.39 -0.64 11.55
N PHE A 45 26.68 0.66 11.52
CA PHE A 45 25.87 1.65 10.80
C PHE A 45 25.82 1.36 9.28
N GLY A 46 26.96 1.01 8.68
CA GLY A 46 27.02 0.63 7.27
C GLY A 46 26.19 -0.63 6.97
N MET A 47 26.31 -1.65 7.82
CA MET A 47 25.52 -2.88 7.70
C MET A 47 24.02 -2.62 7.90
N LEU A 48 23.64 -1.76 8.83
CA LEU A 48 22.24 -1.39 9.07
C LEU A 48 21.64 -0.60 7.89
N MET A 49 22.43 0.28 7.26
CA MET A 49 22.02 1.00 6.05
C MET A 49 21.81 0.05 4.85
N VAL A 50 22.72 -0.90 4.65
CA VAL A 50 22.55 -1.93 3.59
C VAL A 50 21.31 -2.79 3.86
N PHE A 51 21.08 -3.17 5.11
CA PHE A 51 19.90 -3.94 5.50
C PHE A 51 18.60 -3.15 5.30
N ALA A 52 18.59 -1.85 5.61
CA ALA A 52 17.45 -0.97 5.37
C ALA A 52 17.14 -0.80 3.86
N ILE A 53 18.16 -0.74 3.00
CA ILE A 53 17.98 -0.67 1.54
C ILE A 53 17.43 -1.99 0.98
N VAL A 54 17.92 -3.13 1.46
CA VAL A 54 17.44 -4.46 1.03
C VAL A 54 16.01 -4.73 1.49
N LEU A 55 15.63 -4.29 2.69
CA LEU A 55 14.26 -4.43 3.18
C LEU A 55 13.29 -3.44 2.52
N GLY A 56 13.75 -2.23 2.17
CA GLY A 56 12.92 -1.17 1.58
C GLY A 56 12.54 -1.37 0.11
N THR A 57 13.00 -2.44 -0.55
CA THR A 57 12.76 -2.68 -1.99
C THR A 57 11.93 -3.95 -2.28
N SER A 58 11.44 -4.63 -1.24
CA SER A 58 10.51 -5.75 -1.41
C SER A 58 9.14 -5.21 -1.81
N THR A 59 8.84 -5.26 -3.11
CA THR A 59 7.48 -5.06 -3.60
C THR A 59 6.80 -6.42 -3.63
N ASP A 60 5.77 -6.59 -2.80
CA ASP A 60 4.92 -7.77 -2.87
C ASP A 60 4.17 -7.74 -4.21
N VAL A 61 4.59 -8.59 -5.14
CA VAL A 61 3.87 -8.82 -6.39
C VAL A 61 2.76 -9.82 -6.07
N PHE A 62 1.58 -9.31 -5.72
CA PHE A 62 0.40 -10.15 -5.62
C PHE A 62 0.00 -10.66 -7.00
N ALA A 63 -0.42 -11.93 -7.07
CA ALA A 63 -0.97 -12.50 -8.29
C ALA A 63 -2.26 -11.75 -8.66
N GLN A 64 -2.20 -11.00 -9.77
CA GLN A 64 -3.36 -10.28 -10.30
C GLN A 64 -4.17 -11.20 -11.21
N VAL A 65 -5.50 -11.21 -11.08
CA VAL A 65 -6.36 -11.88 -12.06
C VAL A 65 -6.17 -11.15 -13.41
N PRO A 66 -5.84 -11.87 -14.51
CA PRO A 66 -5.62 -11.25 -15.81
C PRO A 66 -6.77 -10.34 -16.23
N PRO A 67 -6.50 -9.20 -16.89
CA PRO A 67 -7.56 -8.35 -17.43
C PRO A 67 -8.41 -9.10 -18.47
N ALA A 68 -9.69 -8.74 -18.55
CA ALA A 68 -10.56 -9.19 -19.64
C ALA A 68 -9.93 -8.91 -21.00
N ASN A 69 -10.16 -9.79 -21.96
CA ASN A 69 -9.62 -9.77 -23.32
C ASN A 69 -8.09 -9.92 -23.44
N SER A 70 -7.39 -10.20 -22.33
CA SER A 70 -5.97 -10.58 -22.41
C SER A 70 -5.80 -11.93 -23.10
N SER A 71 -4.75 -12.07 -23.90
CA SER A 71 -4.42 -13.30 -24.64
C SER A 71 -3.27 -14.02 -23.97
N ILE A 72 -3.48 -15.28 -23.63
CA ILE A 72 -2.49 -16.18 -23.05
C ILE A 72 -2.06 -17.17 -24.13
N GLY A 73 -0.80 -17.04 -24.57
CA GLY A 73 -0.20 -17.90 -25.59
C GLY A 73 0.59 -19.05 -24.99
N ASN A 74 0.51 -20.23 -25.61
CA ASN A 74 1.38 -21.37 -25.33
C ASN A 74 2.09 -21.81 -26.61
N GLN A 75 3.42 -21.90 -26.57
CA GLN A 75 4.27 -22.37 -27.66
C GLN A 75 5.41 -23.20 -27.08
N ALA A 76 5.63 -24.38 -27.63
CA ALA A 76 6.69 -25.28 -27.21
C ALA A 76 7.92 -25.15 -28.10
N THR A 77 9.10 -25.36 -27.53
CA THR A 77 10.37 -25.39 -28.24
C THR A 77 11.08 -26.71 -27.96
N ALA A 78 11.54 -27.39 -29.00
CA ALA A 78 12.35 -28.59 -28.89
C ALA A 78 13.73 -28.34 -29.49
N THR A 79 14.77 -28.87 -28.85
CA THR A 79 16.16 -28.78 -29.31
C THR A 79 16.71 -30.17 -29.55
N TYR A 80 17.36 -30.39 -30.70
CA TYR A 80 17.95 -31.67 -31.09
C TYR A 80 19.32 -31.46 -31.74
N LEU A 81 20.10 -32.54 -31.85
CA LEU A 81 21.37 -32.55 -32.59
C LEU A 81 21.12 -33.09 -34.00
N ASP A 82 21.59 -32.39 -35.02
CA ASP A 82 21.55 -32.90 -36.40
C ASP A 82 22.64 -33.97 -36.64
N ASN A 83 22.64 -34.57 -37.83
CA ASN A 83 23.64 -35.58 -38.22
C ASN A 83 25.10 -35.09 -38.16
N GLY A 84 25.33 -33.77 -38.11
CA GLY A 84 26.65 -33.16 -37.91
C GLY A 84 26.96 -32.81 -36.45
N SER A 85 26.16 -33.29 -35.49
CA SER A 85 26.23 -32.93 -34.07
C SER A 85 26.04 -31.43 -33.80
N ASN A 86 25.33 -30.71 -34.66
CA ASN A 86 24.98 -29.31 -34.42
C ASN A 86 23.63 -29.21 -33.72
N SER A 87 23.55 -28.39 -32.67
CA SER A 87 22.28 -28.12 -31.98
C SER A 87 21.34 -27.30 -32.85
N LYS A 88 20.11 -27.76 -33.01
CA LYS A 88 19.02 -27.12 -33.76
C LYS A 88 17.80 -27.01 -32.87
N SER A 89 17.05 -25.92 -33.00
CA SER A 89 15.83 -25.69 -32.25
C SER A 89 14.65 -25.50 -33.21
N VAL A 90 13.50 -26.08 -32.88
CA VAL A 90 12.25 -25.98 -33.62
C VAL A 90 11.12 -25.61 -32.66
N THR A 91 10.20 -24.77 -33.13
CA THR A 91 9.05 -24.31 -32.36
C THR A 91 7.75 -24.90 -32.88
N SER A 92 6.80 -25.15 -32.00
CA SER A 92 5.42 -25.54 -32.36
C SER A 92 4.64 -24.34 -32.91
N ASN A 93 3.39 -24.57 -33.33
CA ASN A 93 2.43 -23.47 -33.46
C ASN A 93 2.08 -22.88 -32.09
N THR A 94 1.64 -21.63 -32.08
CA THR A 94 1.11 -20.97 -30.89
C THR A 94 -0.37 -21.30 -30.74
N VAL A 95 -0.78 -21.73 -29.55
CA VAL A 95 -2.18 -21.79 -29.14
C VAL A 95 -2.49 -20.58 -28.28
N VAL A 96 -3.62 -19.92 -28.51
CA VAL A 96 -4.02 -18.71 -27.77
C VAL A 96 -5.35 -18.95 -27.04
N THR A 97 -5.39 -18.59 -25.77
CA THR A 97 -6.62 -18.52 -24.97
C THR A 97 -6.90 -17.07 -24.58
N THR A 98 -8.12 -16.60 -24.80
CA THR A 98 -8.53 -15.25 -24.41
C THR A 98 -9.26 -15.28 -23.07
N VAL A 99 -8.86 -14.40 -22.16
CA VAL A 99 -9.51 -14.23 -20.86
C VAL A 99 -10.86 -13.55 -21.06
N GLN A 100 -11.93 -14.23 -20.69
CA GLN A 100 -13.28 -13.67 -20.78
C GLN A 100 -13.54 -12.64 -19.69
N GLN A 101 -14.44 -11.70 -19.97
CA GLN A 101 -14.88 -10.74 -18.98
C GLN A 101 -15.77 -11.41 -17.92
N VAL A 102 -15.50 -11.10 -16.66
CA VAL A 102 -16.30 -11.47 -15.50
C VAL A 102 -16.69 -10.17 -14.81
N ALA A 103 -17.99 -9.92 -14.72
CA ALA A 103 -18.53 -8.76 -14.00
C ALA A 103 -18.46 -9.00 -12.49
N GLY A 104 -18.27 -7.92 -11.74
CA GLY A 104 -18.23 -7.96 -10.28
C GLY A 104 -18.43 -6.57 -9.71
N VAL A 105 -19.28 -6.46 -8.69
CA VAL A 105 -19.56 -5.21 -8.00
C VAL A 105 -19.60 -5.45 -6.50
N GLN A 106 -19.11 -4.48 -5.74
CA GLN A 106 -19.28 -4.38 -4.31
C GLN A 106 -19.81 -2.98 -3.95
N ILE A 107 -20.74 -2.92 -3.01
CA ILE A 107 -21.27 -1.68 -2.44
C ILE A 107 -21.01 -1.72 -0.93
N ASN A 108 -20.57 -0.61 -0.34
CA ASN A 108 -20.42 -0.51 1.11
C ASN A 108 -21.79 -0.57 1.82
N ALA A 109 -21.80 -1.10 3.04
CA ALA A 109 -23.01 -1.18 3.85
C ALA A 109 -23.62 0.22 4.08
N GLY A 110 -24.95 0.28 4.08
CA GLY A 110 -25.70 1.48 4.43
C GLY A 110 -25.59 1.82 5.90
N THR A 111 -26.16 2.98 6.26
CA THR A 111 -26.23 3.45 7.65
C THR A 111 -27.68 3.75 8.01
N THR A 112 -28.06 3.48 9.24
CA THR A 112 -29.34 3.95 9.80
C THR A 112 -29.22 5.42 10.18
N LYS A 113 -30.21 6.23 9.81
CA LYS A 113 -30.26 7.65 10.14
C LYS A 113 -31.58 7.98 10.84
N GLN A 114 -31.51 8.93 11.76
CA GLN A 114 -32.67 9.53 12.42
C GLN A 114 -32.89 10.91 11.80
N VAL A 115 -34.10 11.15 11.31
CA VAL A 115 -34.47 12.36 10.58
C VAL A 115 -35.91 12.72 10.97
N SER A 116 -36.22 14.01 11.02
CA SER A 116 -37.57 14.46 11.34
C SER A 116 -38.58 14.06 10.27
N VAL A 117 -39.82 13.79 10.68
CA VAL A 117 -40.96 13.58 9.78
C VAL A 117 -41.09 14.76 8.81
N GLY A 118 -41.35 14.47 7.53
CA GLY A 118 -41.39 15.48 6.46
C GLY A 118 -40.02 16.03 6.03
N GLY A 119 -38.94 15.56 6.66
CA GLY A 119 -37.57 15.95 6.34
C GLY A 119 -36.98 15.17 5.16
N GLN A 120 -35.71 15.42 4.88
CA GLN A 120 -34.94 14.74 3.83
C GLN A 120 -33.80 13.93 4.46
N VAL A 121 -33.58 12.74 3.93
CA VAL A 121 -32.49 11.84 4.30
C VAL A 121 -31.56 11.62 3.11
N THR A 122 -30.26 11.49 3.40
CA THR A 122 -29.23 11.19 2.40
C THR A 122 -28.47 9.91 2.78
N PHE A 123 -28.21 9.03 1.81
CA PHE A 123 -27.42 7.81 1.98
C PHE A 123 -26.25 7.82 0.99
N ALA A 124 -25.02 7.87 1.52
CA ALA A 124 -23.82 7.84 0.71
C ALA A 124 -23.32 6.41 0.56
N HIS A 125 -23.05 5.99 -0.69
CA HIS A 125 -22.51 4.68 -1.02
C HIS A 125 -21.30 4.79 -1.94
N VAL A 126 -20.39 3.85 -1.82
CA VAL A 126 -19.23 3.68 -2.68
C VAL A 126 -19.36 2.35 -3.41
N LEU A 127 -19.51 2.41 -4.72
CA LEU A 127 -19.51 1.26 -5.61
C LEU A 127 -18.07 0.96 -6.02
N THR A 128 -17.69 -0.31 -5.98
CA THR A 128 -16.38 -0.81 -6.38
C THR A 128 -16.57 -1.83 -7.48
N ASN A 129 -15.92 -1.63 -8.64
CA ASN A 129 -15.83 -2.68 -9.65
C ASN A 129 -14.86 -3.76 -9.14
N THR A 130 -15.36 -4.97 -8.89
CA THR A 130 -14.55 -6.14 -8.47
C THR A 130 -14.38 -7.15 -9.59
N GLY A 131 -14.93 -6.86 -10.78
CA GLY A 131 -14.80 -7.68 -11.98
C GLY A 131 -13.38 -7.71 -12.51
N ASN A 132 -13.18 -8.39 -13.64
CA ASN A 132 -11.87 -8.53 -14.26
C ASN A 132 -11.60 -7.57 -15.44
N GLY A 133 -12.55 -6.69 -15.78
CA GLY A 133 -12.44 -5.69 -16.84
C GLY A 133 -13.05 -4.35 -16.43
N ASN A 134 -12.96 -3.37 -17.33
CA ASN A 134 -13.65 -2.09 -17.15
C ASN A 134 -15.16 -2.32 -17.22
N ASP A 135 -15.91 -1.61 -16.39
CA ASP A 135 -17.36 -1.78 -16.30
C ASP A 135 -18.06 -0.46 -15.94
N SER A 136 -19.33 -0.32 -16.31
CA SER A 136 -20.21 0.76 -15.90
C SER A 136 -21.43 0.16 -15.21
N LEU A 137 -21.72 0.61 -14.00
CA LEU A 137 -22.73 -0.02 -13.16
C LEU A 137 -24.05 0.73 -13.31
N LEU A 138 -25.11 0.00 -13.69
CA LEU A 138 -26.47 0.52 -13.59
C LEU A 138 -26.86 0.63 -12.13
N VAL A 139 -27.48 1.75 -11.77
CA VAL A 139 -27.94 2.03 -10.41
C VAL A 139 -29.43 2.34 -10.42
N SER A 140 -30.13 1.77 -9.45
CA SER A 140 -31.55 1.99 -9.20
C SER A 140 -31.81 1.77 -7.72
N VAL A 141 -32.88 2.37 -7.20
CA VAL A 141 -33.33 2.15 -5.84
C VAL A 141 -34.59 1.29 -5.88
N SER A 142 -34.65 0.33 -4.97
CA SER A 142 -35.87 -0.40 -4.62
C SER A 142 -36.00 -0.33 -3.11
N GLU A 143 -37.21 -0.04 -2.66
CA GLU A 143 -37.56 -0.07 -1.25
C GLU A 143 -38.14 -1.44 -0.90
N LEU A 144 -37.97 -1.83 0.36
CA LEU A 144 -38.75 -2.91 0.97
C LEU A 144 -39.93 -2.24 1.66
N ALA A 145 -41.13 -2.79 1.57
CA ALA A 145 -42.27 -2.15 2.23
C ALA A 145 -42.19 -2.33 3.76
N ASN A 146 -42.05 -1.24 4.51
CA ASN A 146 -42.09 -1.23 5.98
C ASN A 146 -43.18 -0.28 6.53
N ASP A 147 -42.89 0.45 7.62
CA ASP A 147 -43.85 1.31 8.33
C ASP A 147 -44.29 2.52 7.50
N PHE A 148 -43.44 2.98 6.59
CA PHE A 148 -43.71 4.00 5.57
C PHE A 148 -42.84 3.71 4.33
N ASN A 149 -42.99 4.46 3.24
CA ASN A 149 -42.04 4.43 2.13
C ASN A 149 -41.48 5.85 1.93
N PHE A 150 -40.24 5.95 1.48
CA PHE A 150 -39.69 7.22 1.03
C PHE A 150 -40.43 7.75 -0.19
N THR A 151 -40.29 9.05 -0.41
CA THR A 151 -40.80 9.74 -1.59
C THR A 151 -39.67 10.49 -2.29
N ASN A 152 -39.85 10.81 -3.58
CA ASN A 152 -38.87 11.59 -4.36
C ASN A 152 -37.42 11.08 -4.27
N ILE A 153 -37.23 9.77 -4.41
CA ILE A 153 -35.91 9.15 -4.33
C ILE A 153 -35.10 9.51 -5.58
N ARG A 154 -33.90 10.04 -5.37
CA ARG A 154 -32.99 10.52 -6.42
C ARG A 154 -31.57 10.05 -6.14
N ILE A 155 -30.82 9.70 -7.17
CA ILE A 155 -29.42 9.28 -7.06
C ILE A 155 -28.54 10.33 -7.73
N TYR A 156 -27.56 10.86 -6.99
CA TYR A 156 -26.61 11.84 -7.46
C TYR A 156 -25.17 11.33 -7.38
N PRO A 157 -24.26 11.86 -8.22
CA PRO A 157 -22.84 11.55 -8.11
C PRO A 157 -22.21 12.17 -6.85
N ASP A 158 -21.32 11.42 -6.22
CA ASP A 158 -20.45 11.84 -5.11
C ASP A 158 -19.03 11.32 -5.40
N ALA A 159 -18.38 11.91 -6.41
CA ALA A 159 -17.10 11.45 -6.91
C ALA A 159 -15.97 11.65 -5.90
N ASN A 160 -16.08 12.66 -5.03
CA ASN A 160 -15.12 12.94 -3.98
C ASN A 160 -15.35 12.08 -2.70
N LYS A 161 -16.50 11.40 -2.60
CA LYS A 161 -16.90 10.50 -1.50
C LYS A 161 -17.00 11.22 -0.15
N ASP A 162 -17.42 12.48 -0.17
CA ASP A 162 -17.59 13.28 1.05
C ASP A 162 -18.98 13.11 1.69
N GLY A 163 -19.87 12.36 1.03
CA GLY A 163 -21.22 12.08 1.48
C GLY A 163 -22.26 13.10 1.05
N ASN A 164 -21.88 14.10 0.25
CA ASN A 164 -22.76 15.08 -0.36
C ASN A 164 -22.76 14.93 -1.88
N ALA A 165 -23.88 15.28 -2.51
CA ALA A 165 -23.97 15.27 -3.96
C ALA A 165 -23.08 16.37 -4.56
N ASP A 166 -22.22 16.02 -5.52
CA ASP A 166 -21.39 16.99 -6.25
C ASP A 166 -22.26 17.94 -7.09
N ASN A 167 -23.38 17.43 -7.61
CA ASN A 167 -24.36 18.19 -8.37
C ASN A 167 -25.74 17.51 -8.31
N LEU A 168 -26.78 18.23 -8.77
CA LEU A 168 -28.17 17.78 -8.76
C LEU A 168 -28.62 17.13 -10.09
N THR A 169 -27.68 16.59 -10.87
CA THR A 169 -28.01 15.81 -12.07
C THR A 169 -28.15 14.35 -11.68
N GLU A 170 -29.36 13.81 -11.81
CA GLU A 170 -29.63 12.42 -11.47
C GLU A 170 -28.88 11.46 -12.39
N ILE A 171 -28.42 10.34 -11.83
CA ILE A 171 -27.71 9.29 -12.57
C ILE A 171 -28.43 7.94 -12.44
N THR A 172 -28.43 7.19 -13.53
CA THR A 172 -28.89 5.79 -13.58
C THR A 172 -27.76 4.82 -13.93
N SER A 173 -26.56 5.36 -14.20
CA SER A 173 -25.34 4.61 -14.45
C SER A 173 -24.15 5.36 -13.91
N THR A 174 -23.15 4.64 -13.41
CA THR A 174 -21.84 5.23 -13.10
C THR A 174 -21.07 5.54 -14.39
N PRO A 175 -20.06 6.41 -14.33
CA PRO A 175 -18.98 6.43 -15.31
C PRO A 175 -18.27 5.05 -15.38
N SER A 176 -17.44 4.85 -16.42
CA SER A 176 -16.63 3.64 -16.54
C SER A 176 -15.65 3.52 -15.35
N LEU A 177 -15.86 2.49 -14.54
CA LEU A 177 -14.97 2.06 -13.48
C LEU A 177 -13.88 1.18 -14.05
N THR A 178 -12.67 1.73 -14.16
CA THR A 178 -11.52 1.00 -14.70
C THR A 178 -11.01 -0.03 -13.71
N ARG A 179 -10.48 -1.14 -14.23
CA ARG A 179 -9.74 -2.10 -13.43
C ARG A 179 -8.25 -1.89 -13.59
N ASN A 180 -7.57 -1.51 -12.52
CA ASN A 180 -6.12 -1.37 -12.49
C ASN A 180 -5.52 -2.23 -11.38
N GLY A 181 -4.82 -3.30 -11.74
CA GLY A 181 -4.21 -4.16 -10.74
C GLY A 181 -5.23 -5.08 -10.04
N THR A 182 -5.03 -5.25 -8.73
CA THR A 182 -5.82 -6.12 -7.84
C THR A 182 -7.08 -5.45 -7.28
N ALA A 183 -7.25 -4.14 -7.45
CA ALA A 183 -8.44 -3.40 -7.03
C ALA A 183 -9.07 -2.68 -8.24
N GLY A 184 -10.38 -2.77 -8.40
CA GLY A 184 -11.04 -1.90 -9.38
C GLY A 184 -11.30 -0.51 -8.81
N SER A 185 -11.51 0.42 -9.74
CA SER A 185 -11.85 1.79 -9.41
C SER A 185 -13.21 1.84 -8.71
N THR A 186 -13.37 2.88 -7.91
CA THR A 186 -14.57 3.12 -7.10
C THR A 186 -15.28 4.39 -7.54
N PHE A 187 -16.60 4.45 -7.37
CA PHE A 187 -17.38 5.65 -7.58
C PHE A 187 -18.35 5.85 -6.43
N GLY A 188 -18.43 7.07 -5.90
CA GLY A 188 -19.39 7.41 -4.86
C GLY A 188 -20.70 7.91 -5.45
N ILE A 189 -21.79 7.57 -4.78
CA ILE A 189 -23.14 8.06 -5.06
C ILE A 189 -23.79 8.52 -3.77
N VAL A 190 -24.69 9.48 -3.87
CA VAL A 190 -25.56 9.89 -2.77
C VAL A 190 -27.01 9.72 -3.21
N ILE A 191 -27.73 8.91 -2.44
CA ILE A 191 -29.17 8.72 -2.59
C ILE A 191 -29.86 9.74 -1.69
N VAL A 192 -30.76 10.53 -2.24
CA VAL A 192 -31.55 11.54 -1.52
C VAL A 192 -33.01 11.14 -1.58
N ALA A 193 -33.67 11.13 -0.44
CA ALA A 193 -35.05 10.68 -0.29
C ALA A 193 -35.81 11.56 0.71
N ASP A 194 -37.09 11.80 0.45
CA ASP A 194 -37.94 12.61 1.31
C ASP A 194 -38.81 11.70 2.19
N ILE A 195 -38.82 11.97 3.50
CA ILE A 195 -39.65 11.25 4.47
C ILE A 195 -41.08 11.80 4.36
N PRO A 196 -42.11 10.95 4.17
CA PRO A 196 -43.47 11.43 4.03
C PRO A 196 -43.93 12.15 5.30
N ALA A 197 -44.66 13.25 5.14
CA ALA A 197 -45.22 14.00 6.28
C ALA A 197 -46.29 13.19 7.06
N THR A 198 -46.76 12.08 6.49
CA THR A 198 -47.68 11.14 7.13
C THR A 198 -46.98 10.09 8.00
N ALA A 199 -45.64 10.05 8.02
CA ALA A 199 -44.91 9.19 8.94
C ALA A 199 -45.11 9.67 10.39
N ASN A 200 -44.96 8.73 11.33
CA ASN A 200 -45.05 8.95 12.76
C ASN A 200 -43.68 8.79 13.42
N ASP A 201 -43.51 9.45 14.57
CA ASP A 201 -42.30 9.29 15.38
C ASP A 201 -42.13 7.83 15.83
N GLY A 202 -40.90 7.33 15.76
CA GLY A 202 -40.53 5.95 16.12
C GLY A 202 -40.75 4.88 15.04
N GLN A 203 -41.21 5.24 13.83
CA GLN A 203 -41.31 4.31 12.70
C GLN A 203 -39.96 4.05 12.01
N PHE A 204 -39.83 2.88 11.35
CA PHE A 204 -38.63 2.49 10.62
C PHE A 204 -38.93 2.10 9.16
N GLU A 205 -37.96 2.42 8.29
CA GLU A 205 -37.84 1.93 6.91
C GLU A 205 -36.61 1.02 6.80
#